data_AF-A0A850I1H2-F1
#
_entry.id   AF-A0A850I1H2-F1
#
_cell.length_a   1.000
_cell.length_b   1.000
_cell.length_c   1.000
_cell.angle_alpha   90.00
_cell.angle_beta   90.00
_cell.angle_gamma   90.00
#
_symmetry.space_group_name_H-M   'P 1'
#
loop_
_entity.id
_entity.type
_entity.pdbx_description
1 polymer ?
#
loop_
_entity_poly.entity_id
_entity_poly.type
_entity_poly.pdbx_seq_one_letter_code
_entity_poly.pdbx_strand_id
1 'polypeptide(L)'
;MPDRAEIDRIATELSKKLADEGKLIEAGWAGYRMLVLPPDAPQIQIDECKMAFMAGSQHLFSSIINILDPGEEETEADLHKMDLIDKELCAFGREMAMRATTTKGSA
;
A
#
# COMPACT_ATOMS: atom_id res chain seq x y z
N MET A 1 13.25 -16.42 -14.87
CA MET A 1 12.49 -15.58 -13.92
C MET A 1 13.26 -14.28 -13.79
N PRO A 2 12.61 -13.11 -13.91
CA PRO A 2 13.29 -11.83 -13.73
C PRO A 2 13.94 -11.78 -12.35
N ASP A 3 15.08 -11.12 -12.26
CA ASP A 3 15.76 -10.96 -10.97
C ASP A 3 14.96 -10.00 -10.06
N ARG A 4 15.20 -10.05 -8.76
CA ARG A 4 14.43 -9.24 -7.79
C ARG A 4 14.57 -7.73 -8.03
N ALA A 5 15.76 -7.28 -8.44
CA ALA A 5 16.01 -5.87 -8.72
C ALA A 5 15.31 -5.40 -10.00
N GLU A 6 15.16 -6.28 -10.98
CA GLU A 6 14.37 -6.06 -12.19
C GLU A 6 12.88 -5.94 -11.85
N ILE A 7 12.34 -6.82 -10.99
CA ILE A 7 10.96 -6.75 -10.51
C ILE A 7 10.70 -5.43 -9.76
N ASP A 8 11.58 -5.06 -8.83
CA ASP A 8 11.44 -3.84 -8.03
C ASP A 8 11.49 -2.57 -8.91
N ARG A 9 12.35 -2.58 -9.94
CA ARG A 9 12.44 -1.48 -10.91
C ARG A 9 11.16 -1.35 -11.73
N ILE A 10 10.65 -2.45 -12.29
CA ILE A 10 9.40 -2.47 -13.06
C ILE A 10 8.24 -2.01 -12.18
N ALA A 11 8.15 -2.48 -10.94
CA ALA A 11 7.12 -2.05 -10.00
C ALA A 11 7.19 -0.54 -9.75
N THR A 12 8.40 0.00 -9.53
CA THR A 12 8.61 1.44 -9.33
C THR A 12 8.19 2.28 -10.54
N GLU A 13 8.60 1.87 -11.74
CA GLU A 13 8.25 2.56 -12.99
C GLU A 13 6.74 2.54 -13.24
N LEU A 14 6.10 1.40 -12.99
CA LEU A 14 4.66 1.25 -13.11
C LEU A 14 3.91 2.13 -12.10
N SER A 15 4.34 2.16 -10.84
CA SER A 15 3.76 3.04 -9.82
C SER A 15 3.85 4.51 -10.21
N LYS A 16 5.00 4.97 -10.74
CA LYS A 16 5.16 6.34 -11.24
C LYS A 16 4.16 6.65 -12.36
N LYS A 17 4.11 5.80 -13.39
CA LYS A 17 3.18 5.97 -14.50
C LYS A 17 1.72 6.02 -14.03
N LEU A 18 1.33 5.14 -13.11
CA LEU A 18 -0.03 5.10 -12.58
C LEU A 18 -0.35 6.31 -11.70
N ALA A 19 0.64 6.89 -11.02
CA ALA A 19 0.48 8.16 -10.32
C ALA A 19 0.21 9.30 -11.31
N ASP A 20 0.99 9.37 -12.40
CA ASP A 20 0.79 10.37 -13.47
C ASP A 20 -0.58 10.25 -14.15
N GLU A 21 -1.12 9.03 -14.25
CA GLU A 21 -2.46 8.75 -14.78
C GLU A 21 -3.59 8.94 -13.74
N GLY A 22 -3.28 9.27 -12.48
CA GLY A 22 -4.28 9.40 -11.42
C GLY A 22 -4.90 8.07 -10.97
N LYS A 23 -4.23 6.94 -11.24
CA LYS A 23 -4.71 5.57 -10.99
C LYS A 23 -3.95 4.81 -9.91
N LEU A 24 -3.02 5.46 -9.22
CA LEU A 24 -2.17 4.81 -8.22
C LEU A 24 -2.97 4.00 -7.19
N ILE A 25 -4.03 4.58 -6.63
CA ILE A 25 -4.86 3.93 -5.59
C ILE A 25 -5.68 2.77 -6.17
N GLU A 26 -6.25 2.94 -7.38
CA GLU A 26 -7.01 1.87 -8.03
C GLU A 26 -6.13 0.67 -8.40
N ALA A 27 -4.90 0.93 -8.86
CA ALA A 27 -3.93 -0.12 -9.09
C ALA A 27 -3.47 -0.79 -7.78
N GLY A 28 -3.32 -0.02 -6.71
CA GLY A 28 -3.10 -0.55 -5.36
C GLY A 28 -4.21 -1.51 -4.94
N TRP A 29 -5.48 -1.16 -5.19
CA TRP A 29 -6.61 -2.06 -4.98
C TRP A 29 -6.52 -3.33 -5.82
N ALA A 30 -6.14 -3.24 -7.11
CA ALA A 30 -5.97 -4.42 -7.96
C ALA A 30 -4.89 -5.38 -7.38
N GLY A 31 -3.77 -4.83 -6.92
CA GLY A 31 -2.73 -5.59 -6.21
C GLY A 31 -3.27 -6.23 -4.92
N TYR A 32 -3.99 -5.48 -4.10
CA TYR A 32 -4.63 -5.98 -2.88
C TYR A 32 -5.59 -7.15 -3.19
N ARG A 33 -6.49 -7.01 -4.18
CA ARG A 33 -7.45 -8.04 -4.56
C ARG A 33 -6.78 -9.34 -4.98
N MET A 34 -5.64 -9.24 -5.67
CA MET A 34 -4.87 -10.39 -6.15
C MET A 34 -4.10 -11.10 -5.03
N LEU A 35 -3.56 -10.35 -4.07
CA LEU A 35 -2.67 -10.90 -3.04
C LEU A 35 -3.40 -11.31 -1.75
N VAL A 36 -4.52 -10.66 -1.43
CA VAL A 36 -5.18 -10.79 -0.12
C VAL A 36 -6.47 -11.61 -0.20
N LEU A 37 -7.24 -11.45 -1.28
CA LEU A 37 -8.55 -12.09 -1.40
C LEU A 37 -8.48 -13.36 -2.27
N PRO A 38 -9.17 -14.46 -1.90
CA PRO A 38 -9.25 -15.66 -2.72
C PRO A 38 -9.77 -15.36 -4.14
N PRO A 39 -9.30 -16.05 -5.20
CA PRO A 39 -9.76 -15.81 -6.57
C PRO A 39 -11.28 -15.95 -6.73
N ASP A 40 -11.90 -16.83 -5.95
CA ASP A 40 -13.32 -17.15 -5.90
C ASP A 40 -14.08 -16.44 -4.76
N ALA A 41 -13.47 -15.43 -4.12
CA ALA A 41 -14.12 -14.67 -3.06
C ALA A 41 -15.50 -14.15 -3.51
N PRO A 42 -16.55 -14.29 -2.67
CA PRO A 42 -17.89 -13.78 -2.99
C PRO A 42 -17.87 -12.28 -3.29
N GLN A 43 -18.74 -11.84 -4.20
CA GLN A 43 -18.78 -10.43 -4.62
C GLN A 43 -18.95 -9.45 -3.45
N ILE A 44 -19.76 -9.81 -2.45
CA ILE A 44 -19.94 -8.98 -1.26
C ILE A 44 -18.62 -8.73 -0.49
N GLN A 45 -17.77 -9.74 -0.37
CA GLN A 45 -16.47 -9.60 0.28
C GLN A 45 -15.54 -8.70 -0.55
N ILE A 46 -15.60 -8.82 -1.88
CA ILE A 46 -14.83 -7.96 -2.79
C ILE A 46 -15.26 -6.50 -2.62
N ASP A 47 -16.56 -6.24 -2.59
CA ASP A 47 -17.12 -4.89 -2.50
C ASP A 47 -16.83 -4.24 -1.14
N GLU A 48 -17.02 -4.98 -0.04
CA GLU A 48 -16.71 -4.52 1.32
C GLU A 48 -15.22 -4.24 1.50
N CYS A 49 -14.35 -5.13 1.02
CA CYS A 49 -12.90 -4.92 1.08
C CYS A 49 -12.46 -3.75 0.20
N LYS A 50 -13.06 -3.57 -1.00
CA LYS A 50 -12.78 -2.41 -1.85
C LYS A 50 -13.16 -1.12 -1.15
N MET A 51 -14.33 -1.09 -0.53
CA MET A 51 -14.79 0.06 0.24
C MET A 51 -13.84 0.38 1.39
N ALA A 52 -13.45 -0.62 2.19
CA ALA A 52 -12.52 -0.46 3.30
C ALA A 52 -11.14 0.03 2.84
N PHE A 53 -10.61 -0.54 1.74
CA PHE A 53 -9.34 -0.14 1.15
C PHE A 53 -9.38 1.34 0.71
N MET A 54 -10.38 1.72 -0.08
CA MET A 54 -10.50 3.08 -0.61
C MET A 54 -10.74 4.10 0.51
N ALA A 55 -11.57 3.77 1.51
CA ALA A 55 -11.80 4.62 2.68
C ALA A 55 -10.52 4.80 3.50
N GLY A 56 -9.77 3.72 3.73
CA GLY A 56 -8.47 3.77 4.42
C GLY A 56 -7.44 4.61 3.66
N SER A 57 -7.33 4.43 2.33
CA SER A 57 -6.45 5.22 1.48
C SER A 57 -6.82 6.70 1.49
N GLN A 58 -8.12 7.03 1.39
CA GLN A 58 -8.60 8.40 1.46
C GLN A 58 -8.29 9.04 2.82
N HIS A 59 -8.53 8.31 3.91
CA HIS A 59 -8.27 8.81 5.26
C HIS A 59 -6.78 9.07 5.50
N LEU A 60 -5.91 8.13 5.12
CA LEU A 60 -4.46 8.28 5.24
C LEU A 60 -3.97 9.47 4.42
N PHE A 61 -4.37 9.56 3.15
CA PHE A 61 -3.94 10.65 2.26
C PHE A 61 -4.40 12.02 2.79
N SER A 62 -5.66 12.13 3.21
CA SER A 62 -6.17 13.35 3.84
C SER A 62 -5.43 13.70 5.12
N SER A 63 -5.04 12.70 5.92
CA SER A 63 -4.28 12.93 7.15
C SER A 63 -2.89 13.45 6.84
N ILE A 64 -2.19 12.85 5.86
CA ILE A 64 -0.86 13.29 5.41
C ILE A 64 -0.92 14.76 4.95
N ILE A 65 -1.85 15.11 4.05
CA ILE A 65 -1.99 16.49 3.57
C ILE A 65 -2.18 17.50 4.72
N ASN A 66 -2.90 17.10 5.78
CA ASN A 66 -3.23 17.99 6.88
C ASN A 66 -2.11 18.14 7.94
N ILE A 67 -1.16 17.19 8.03
CA ILE A 67 -0.07 17.24 9.01
C ILE A 67 1.22 17.87 8.47
N LEU A 68 1.29 18.04 7.14
CA LEU A 68 2.42 18.69 6.49
C LEU A 68 2.38 20.19 6.79
N ASP A 69 3.55 20.76 7.08
CA ASP A 69 3.67 22.18 7.34
C ASP A 69 3.31 22.99 6.08
N PRO A 70 2.70 24.19 6.22
CA PRO A 70 2.27 24.97 5.07
C PRO A 70 3.48 25.49 4.27
N GLY A 71 3.49 25.23 2.95
CA GLY A 71 4.58 25.64 2.05
C GLY A 71 4.52 24.92 0.71
N GLU A 72 5.42 25.29 -0.22
CA GLU A 72 5.60 24.58 -1.50
C GLU A 72 6.63 23.44 -1.40
N GLU A 73 7.60 23.58 -0.50
CA GLU A 73 8.64 22.58 -0.25
C GLU A 73 8.46 21.94 1.13
N GLU A 74 8.76 20.65 1.20
CA GLU A 74 8.72 19.85 2.43
C GLU A 74 9.80 20.32 3.41
N THR A 75 9.44 20.48 4.69
CA THR A 75 10.40 20.81 5.74
C THR A 75 11.09 19.56 6.29
N GLU A 76 12.20 19.72 7.04
CA GLU A 76 12.82 18.61 7.78
C GLU A 76 11.84 17.92 8.75
N ALA A 77 10.89 18.68 9.32
CA ALA A 77 9.86 18.12 10.18
C ALA A 77 8.87 17.25 9.38
N ASP A 78 8.55 17.64 8.15
CA ASP A 78 7.69 16.86 7.25
C ASP A 78 8.36 15.56 6.82
N LEU A 79 9.62 15.62 6.41
CA LEU A 79 10.41 14.43 6.08
C LEU A 79 10.50 13.48 7.28
N HIS A 80 10.67 14.01 8.49
CA HIS A 80 10.64 13.20 9.71
C HIS A 80 9.28 12.52 9.95
N LYS A 81 8.16 13.24 9.77
CA LYS A 81 6.81 12.66 9.88
C LYS A 81 6.62 11.53 8.85
N MET A 82 7.08 11.71 7.61
CA MET A 82 6.98 10.67 6.56
C MET A 82 7.82 9.44 6.88
N ASP A 83 9.05 9.61 7.40
CA ASP A 83 9.89 8.50 7.85
C ASP A 83 9.27 7.70 9.02
N LEU A 84 8.57 8.37 9.94
CA LEU A 84 7.85 7.69 11.01
C LEU A 84 6.70 6.82 10.46
N ILE A 85 5.93 7.34 9.50
CA ILE A 85 4.84 6.60 8.82
C ILE A 85 5.41 5.39 8.07
N ASP A 86 6.51 5.56 7.32
CA ASP A 86 7.15 4.45 6.61
C ASP A 86 7.61 3.34 7.57
N LYS A 87 8.24 3.71 8.69
CA LYS A 87 8.67 2.75 9.72
C LYS A 87 7.51 1.97 10.32
N GLU A 88 6.39 2.64 10.62
CA GLU A 88 5.17 2.01 11.12
C GLU A 88 4.63 0.99 10.12
N LEU A 89 4.45 1.39 8.86
CA LEU A 89 3.91 0.51 7.82
C LEU A 89 4.85 -0.66 7.49
N CYS A 90 6.16 -0.42 7.47
CA CYS A 90 7.16 -1.47 7.31
C CYS A 90 7.14 -2.47 8.48
N ALA A 91 6.93 -2.00 9.72
CA ALA A 91 6.78 -2.88 10.88
C ALA A 91 5.53 -3.77 10.76
N PHE A 92 4.40 -3.18 10.39
CA PHE A 92 3.18 -3.92 10.11
C PHE A 92 3.37 -4.95 8.99
N GLY A 93 4.04 -4.58 7.88
CA GLY A 93 4.33 -5.48 6.78
C GLY A 93 5.17 -6.69 7.19
N ARG A 94 6.20 -6.49 8.04
CA ARG A 94 6.98 -7.59 8.62
C ARG A 94 6.13 -8.51 9.50
N GLU A 95 5.26 -7.94 10.32
CA GLU A 95 4.34 -8.71 11.15
C GLU A 95 3.41 -9.58 10.31
N MET A 96 2.83 -9.01 9.24
CA MET A 96 1.97 -9.73 8.31
C MET A 96 2.70 -10.88 7.62
N ALA A 97 3.93 -10.67 7.17
CA ALA A 97 4.75 -11.71 6.56
C ALA A 97 5.04 -12.87 7.53
N MET A 98 5.29 -12.58 8.81
CA MET A 98 5.47 -13.61 9.84
C MET A 98 4.18 -14.42 10.05
N ARG A 99 3.02 -13.75 10.18
CA ARG A 99 1.73 -14.43 10.35
C ARG A 99 1.42 -15.37 9.18
N ALA A 100 1.70 -14.94 7.95
CA ALA A 100 1.45 -15.73 6.74
C ALA A 100 2.38 -16.95 6.58
N THR A 101 3.57 -16.92 7.19
CA THR A 101 4.51 -18.06 7.15
C THR A 101 4.24 -19.09 8.24
N THR A 102 3.78 -18.67 9.42
CA THR A 102 3.42 -19.59 10.53
C THR A 102 2.22 -20.49 10.25
N THR A 103 1.29 -20.11 9.39
CA THR A 103 0.09 -20.89 9.07
C THR A 103 0.31 -22.03 8.06
N LYS A 104 1.49 -22.12 7.42
CA LYS A 104 1.78 -23.18 6.43
C LYS A 104 2.35 -24.48 7.03
N GLY A 105 2.44 -24.58 8.36
CA GLY A 105 2.97 -25.77 9.03
C GLY A 105 2.14 -26.17 10.24
N SER A 106 0.96 -26.77 10.02
CA SER A 106 0.30 -27.71 10.95
C SER A 106 -1.02 -28.20 10.32
N ALA A 107 -0.92 -29.24 9.50
CA ALA A 107 -1.98 -30.22 9.23
C ALA A 107 -1.34 -31.45 8.56
#